data_AF-A0ABD1PUG8-F1
#
_entry.id   AF-A0ABD1PUG8-F1
#
_cell.length_a   1.000
_cell.length_b   1.000
_cell.length_c   1.000
_cell.angle_alpha   90.00
_cell.angle_beta   90.00
_cell.angle_gamma   90.00
#
_symmetry.space_group_name_H-M   'P 1'
#
loop_
_entity.id
_entity.type
_entity.pdbx_description
1 polymer ?
#
loop_
_entity_poly.entity_id
_entity_poly.type
_entity_poly.pdbx_seq_one_letter_code
_entity_poly.pdbx_strand_id
1 'polypeptide(L)'
;MQMKVLGEFRTRMQEQRKLVAQASKADKEHQQAMEGLKAALESARTACEQMEADLKESDSNLLNLTKQLDNANAAQKVAAEALEAANKEKRRLLEEAKSRNEEISGLRKELANAENGKKEAEVGKKEVEARLANAEADFVANFHNTEAYTNFADYFARVGQQEVLTALRNDDPEFDLKVLEARFPPPDVEGEEDS
;
A
#
# COMPACT_ATOMS: atom_id res chain seq x y z
N MET A 1 11.00 102.80 26.57
CA MET A 1 11.60 101.90 25.56
C MET A 1 11.99 100.53 26.14
N GLN A 2 12.64 100.46 27.32
CA GLN A 2 13.12 99.20 27.92
C GLN A 2 12.03 98.16 28.30
N MET A 3 10.86 98.58 28.78
CA MET A 3 9.75 97.67 29.12
C MET A 3 9.21 96.86 27.91
N LYS A 4 9.26 97.45 26.71
CA LYS A 4 8.75 96.82 25.48
C LYS A 4 9.69 95.70 25.01
N VAL A 5 11.00 95.93 25.10
CA VAL A 5 12.05 94.96 24.75
C VAL A 5 12.03 93.73 25.67
N LEU A 6 11.82 93.93 26.98
CA LEU A 6 11.68 92.83 27.94
C LEU A 6 10.41 91.99 27.71
N GLY A 7 9.31 92.64 27.31
CA GLY A 7 8.07 91.94 26.92
C GLY A 7 8.27 91.06 25.69
N GLU A 8 8.89 91.60 24.63
CA GLU A 8 9.19 90.86 23.39
C GLU A 8 10.15 89.68 23.62
N PHE A 9 11.18 89.87 24.46
CA PHE A 9 12.09 88.79 24.85
C PHE A 9 11.37 87.67 25.61
N ARG A 10 10.49 88.01 26.56
CA ARG A 10 9.71 87.02 27.30
C ARG A 10 8.78 86.22 26.39
N THR A 11 8.12 86.88 25.44
CA THR A 11 7.25 86.20 24.45
C THR A 11 8.05 85.24 23.57
N ARG A 12 9.21 85.67 23.04
CA ARG A 12 10.10 84.81 22.25
C ARG A 12 10.59 83.59 23.04
N MET A 13 10.96 83.77 24.31
CA MET A 13 11.40 82.66 25.16
C MET A 13 10.26 81.67 25.45
N GLN A 14 9.02 82.13 25.59
CA GLN A 14 7.86 81.26 25.74
C GLN A 14 7.55 80.49 24.46
N GLU A 15 7.65 81.12 23.29
CA GLU A 15 7.51 80.45 22.00
C GLU A 15 8.60 79.41 21.77
N GLN A 16 9.86 79.73 22.05
CA GLN A 16 10.95 78.75 22.00
C GLN A 16 10.71 77.55 22.91
N ARG A 17 10.25 77.77 24.15
CA ARG A 17 9.91 76.66 25.06
C ARG A 17 8.78 75.78 24.53
N LYS A 18 7.75 76.38 23.90
CA LYS A 18 6.67 75.63 23.27
C LYS A 18 7.19 74.79 22.09
N LEU A 19 8.04 75.36 21.25
CA LEU A 19 8.63 74.65 20.11
C LEU A 19 9.52 73.48 20.56
N VAL A 20 10.36 73.68 21.58
CA VAL A 20 11.19 72.61 22.15
C VAL A 20 10.34 71.50 22.77
N ALA A 21 9.26 71.84 23.49
CA ALA A 21 8.35 70.86 24.06
C ALA A 21 7.60 70.07 22.97
N GLN A 22 7.20 70.72 21.88
CA GLN A 22 6.57 70.05 20.73
C GLN A 22 7.55 69.12 20.01
N ALA A 23 8.79 69.55 19.77
CA ALA A 23 9.83 68.71 19.17
C ALA A 23 10.12 67.49 20.03
N SER A 24 10.27 67.66 21.36
CA SER A 24 10.48 66.55 22.28
C SER A 24 9.31 65.56 22.31
N LYS A 25 8.07 66.04 22.17
CA LYS A 25 6.89 65.18 22.07
C LYS A 25 6.90 64.38 20.76
N ALA A 26 7.18 65.03 19.64
CA ALA A 26 7.27 64.40 18.34
C ALA A 26 8.39 63.34 18.29
N ASP A 27 9.55 63.61 18.90
CA ASP A 27 10.65 62.63 19.00
C ASP A 27 10.25 61.39 19.82
N LYS A 28 9.53 61.57 20.93
CA LYS A 28 9.03 60.42 21.73
C LYS A 28 8.02 59.59 20.96
N GLU A 29 7.08 60.24 20.27
CA GLU A 29 6.10 59.56 19.41
C GLU A 29 6.79 58.81 18.27
N HIS A 30 7.82 59.42 17.65
CA HIS A 30 8.62 58.77 16.62
C HIS A 30 9.40 57.56 17.16
N GLN A 31 10.00 57.68 18.34
CA GLN A 31 10.74 56.59 18.97
C GLN A 31 9.83 55.41 19.33
N GLN A 32 8.63 55.68 19.86
CA GLN A 32 7.62 54.66 20.12
C GLN A 32 7.12 53.99 18.83
N ALA A 33 6.89 54.76 17.77
CA ALA A 33 6.51 54.20 16.48
C ALA A 33 7.61 53.29 15.89
N MET A 34 8.88 53.69 16.04
CA MET A 34 10.03 52.89 15.60
C MET A 34 10.18 51.59 16.40
N GLU A 35 9.95 51.62 17.71
CA GLU A 35 9.94 50.40 18.55
C GLU A 35 8.79 49.46 18.15
N GLY A 36 7.60 50.00 17.91
CA GLY A 36 6.45 49.23 17.41
C GLY A 36 6.72 48.58 16.06
N LEU A 37 7.35 49.30 15.12
CA LEU A 37 7.74 48.75 13.82
C LEU A 37 8.80 47.65 13.94
N LYS A 38 9.78 47.79 14.84
CA LYS A 38 10.78 46.73 15.08
C LYS A 38 10.14 45.46 15.61
N ALA A 39 9.25 45.58 16.60
CA ALA A 39 8.54 44.43 17.15
C ALA A 39 7.67 43.73 16.08
N ALA A 40 6.98 44.51 15.24
CA ALA A 40 6.20 43.97 14.14
C ALA A 40 7.07 43.26 13.10
N LEU A 41 8.23 43.83 12.75
CA LEU A 41 9.18 43.22 11.81
C LEU A 41 9.73 41.90 12.34
N GLU A 42 10.09 41.84 13.62
CA GLU A 42 10.62 40.64 14.25
C GLU A 42 9.55 39.55 14.34
N SER A 43 8.33 39.91 14.73
CA SER A 43 7.19 38.98 14.71
C SER A 43 6.90 38.46 13.29
N ALA A 44 6.95 39.32 12.27
CA ALA A 44 6.75 38.91 10.89
C ALA A 44 7.86 37.97 10.41
N ARG A 45 9.11 38.23 10.82
CA ARG A 45 10.24 37.36 10.49
C ARG A 45 10.08 35.96 11.08
N THR A 46 9.72 35.85 12.36
CA THR A 46 9.46 34.56 12.98
C THR A 46 8.31 33.82 12.29
N ALA A 47 7.25 34.54 11.89
CA ALA A 47 6.15 33.94 11.13
C ALA A 47 6.61 33.41 9.77
N CYS A 48 7.46 34.13 9.04
CA CYS A 48 8.04 33.66 7.78
C CYS A 48 8.92 32.41 7.98
N GLU A 49 9.78 32.41 9.00
CA GLU A 49 10.64 31.26 9.30
C GLU A 49 9.82 30.01 9.64
N GLN A 50 8.70 30.18 10.38
CA GLN A 50 7.76 29.08 10.65
C GLN A 50 7.09 28.58 9.36
N MET A 51 6.59 29.48 8.52
CA MET A 51 5.97 29.11 7.24
C MET A 51 6.94 28.37 6.32
N GLU A 52 8.22 28.74 6.30
CA GLU A 52 9.24 28.01 5.54
C GLU A 52 9.46 26.59 6.07
N ALA A 53 9.39 26.39 7.39
CA ALA A 53 9.50 25.08 7.99
C ALA A 53 8.29 24.21 7.64
N ASP A 54 7.08 24.76 7.79
CA ASP A 54 5.82 24.09 7.48
C ASP A 54 5.75 23.71 5.98
N LEU A 55 6.24 24.59 5.09
CA LEU A 55 6.29 24.31 3.65
C LEU A 55 7.21 23.13 3.34
N LYS A 56 8.41 23.09 3.94
CA LYS A 56 9.35 21.97 3.75
C LYS A 56 8.79 20.65 4.26
N GLU A 57 8.10 20.67 5.39
CA GLU A 57 7.44 19.49 5.93
C GLU A 57 6.30 19.02 5.01
N SER A 58 5.47 19.95 4.54
CA SER A 58 4.40 19.67 3.57
C SER A 58 4.95 19.06 2.27
N ASP A 59 6.04 19.60 1.72
CA ASP A 59 6.68 19.06 0.51
C ASP A 59 7.19 17.64 0.72
N SER A 60 7.78 17.35 1.90
CA SER A 60 8.23 16.00 2.26
C SER A 60 7.05 15.03 2.35
N ASN A 61 5.95 15.45 2.98
CA ASN A 61 4.74 14.66 3.11
C ASN A 61 4.09 14.38 1.75
N LEU A 62 4.02 15.37 0.86
CA LEU A 62 3.51 15.20 -0.50
C LEU A 62 4.35 14.20 -1.30
N LEU A 63 5.68 14.25 -1.18
CA LEU A 63 6.56 13.29 -1.84
C LEU A 63 6.31 11.86 -1.34
N ASN A 64 6.12 11.69 -0.03
CA ASN A 64 5.83 10.39 0.56
C ASN A 64 4.46 9.85 0.14
N LEU A 65 3.42 10.68 0.16
CA LEU A 65 2.09 10.32 -0.31
C LEU A 65 2.08 9.95 -1.80
N THR A 66 2.85 10.66 -2.62
CA THR A 66 2.99 10.36 -4.05
C THR A 66 3.57 8.96 -4.25
N LYS A 67 4.65 8.60 -3.54
CA LYS A 67 5.23 7.26 -3.60
C LYS A 67 4.27 6.17 -3.13
N GLN A 68 3.50 6.44 -2.06
CA GLN A 68 2.49 5.50 -1.58
C GLN A 68 1.38 5.27 -2.60
N LEU A 69 0.94 6.34 -3.29
CA LEU A 69 -0.05 6.25 -4.35
C LEU A 69 0.46 5.44 -5.55
N ASP A 70 1.70 5.67 -5.97
CA ASP A 70 2.32 4.92 -7.07
C ASP A 70 2.40 3.41 -6.75
N ASN A 71 2.81 3.07 -5.52
CA ASN A 71 2.86 1.69 -5.05
C ASN A 71 1.47 1.04 -5.00
N ALA A 72 0.46 1.78 -4.51
CA ALA A 72 -0.92 1.29 -4.46
C ALA A 72 -1.49 1.04 -5.87
N ASN A 73 -1.21 1.95 -6.82
CA ASN A 73 -1.61 1.79 -8.21
C ASN A 73 -0.94 0.58 -8.88
N ALA A 74 0.35 0.36 -8.63
CA ALA A 74 1.07 -0.81 -9.13
C ALA A 74 0.47 -2.12 -8.57
N ALA A 75 0.21 -2.17 -7.26
CA ALA A 75 -0.41 -3.32 -6.62
C ALA A 75 -1.83 -3.58 -7.16
N GLN A 76 -2.62 -2.53 -7.38
CA GLN A 76 -3.96 -2.65 -7.95
C GLN A 76 -3.91 -3.24 -9.37
N LYS A 77 -2.94 -2.81 -10.19
CA LYS A 77 -2.76 -3.33 -11.55
C LYS A 77 -2.47 -4.84 -11.53
N VAL A 78 -1.50 -5.26 -10.71
CA VAL A 78 -1.14 -6.68 -10.56
C VAL A 78 -2.33 -7.50 -10.08
N ALA A 79 -3.09 -7.00 -9.09
CA ALA A 79 -4.28 -7.68 -8.59
C ALA A 79 -5.37 -7.83 -9.66
N ALA A 80 -5.55 -6.81 -10.51
CA ALA A 80 -6.51 -6.86 -11.61
C ALA A 80 -6.11 -7.89 -12.67
N GLU A 81 -4.83 -7.92 -13.06
CA GLU A 81 -4.29 -8.89 -14.03
C GLU A 81 -4.40 -10.33 -13.50
N ALA A 82 -4.06 -10.57 -12.23
CA ALA A 82 -4.21 -11.87 -11.58
C ALA A 82 -5.67 -12.34 -11.53
N LEU A 83 -6.61 -11.42 -11.25
CA LEU A 83 -8.04 -11.73 -11.25
C LEU A 83 -8.55 -12.08 -12.65
N GLU A 84 -8.07 -11.41 -13.69
CA GLU A 84 -8.41 -11.74 -15.08
C GLU A 84 -7.87 -13.12 -15.47
N ALA A 85 -6.61 -13.42 -15.14
CA ALA A 85 -6.00 -14.73 -15.39
C ALA A 85 -6.76 -15.87 -14.69
N ALA A 86 -7.07 -15.70 -13.40
CA ALA A 86 -7.84 -16.69 -12.63
C ALA A 86 -9.25 -16.92 -13.23
N ASN A 87 -9.91 -15.86 -13.70
CA ASN A 87 -11.22 -15.98 -14.35
C ASN A 87 -11.13 -16.69 -15.71
N LYS A 88 -10.06 -16.48 -16.47
CA LYS A 88 -9.81 -17.19 -17.73
C LYS A 88 -9.59 -18.68 -17.47
N GLU A 89 -8.76 -19.03 -16.48
CA GLU A 89 -8.49 -20.43 -16.15
C GLU A 89 -9.74 -21.16 -15.64
N LYS A 90 -10.53 -20.50 -14.78
CA LYS A 90 -11.82 -21.02 -14.34
C LYS A 90 -12.75 -21.36 -15.51
N ARG A 91 -12.79 -20.53 -16.56
CA ARG A 91 -13.60 -20.82 -17.76
C ARG A 91 -13.06 -22.02 -18.53
N ARG A 92 -11.74 -22.14 -18.66
CA ARG A 92 -11.07 -23.29 -19.31
C ARG A 92 -11.42 -24.60 -18.61
N LEU A 93 -11.23 -24.65 -17.28
CA LEU A 93 -11.54 -25.82 -16.45
C LEU A 93 -13.02 -26.21 -16.51
N LEU A 94 -13.93 -25.22 -16.52
CA LEU A 94 -15.35 -25.50 -16.69
C LEU A 94 -15.67 -26.16 -18.03
N GLU A 95 -15.00 -25.76 -19.10
CA GLU A 95 -15.22 -26.34 -20.42
C GLU A 95 -14.62 -27.75 -20.53
N GLU A 96 -13.43 -27.98 -19.98
CA GLU A 96 -12.85 -29.32 -19.86
C GLU A 96 -13.73 -30.27 -19.05
N ALA A 97 -14.27 -29.79 -17.92
CA ALA A 97 -15.16 -30.57 -17.08
C ALA A 97 -16.44 -30.97 -17.82
N LYS A 98 -17.03 -30.08 -18.65
CA LYS A 98 -18.17 -30.42 -19.50
C LYS A 98 -17.80 -31.49 -20.53
N SER A 99 -16.69 -31.29 -21.25
CA SER A 99 -16.21 -32.25 -22.26
C SER A 99 -15.99 -33.64 -21.68
N ARG A 100 -15.30 -33.75 -20.53
CA ARG A 100 -15.12 -35.03 -19.83
C ARG A 100 -16.46 -35.65 -19.40
N ASN A 101 -17.43 -34.84 -18.99
CA ASN A 101 -18.74 -35.36 -18.58
C ASN A 101 -19.53 -35.91 -19.78
N GLU A 102 -19.40 -35.29 -20.95
CA GLU A 102 -19.95 -35.81 -22.20
C GLU A 102 -19.30 -37.15 -22.59
N GLU A 103 -17.97 -37.26 -22.47
CA GLU A 103 -17.23 -38.51 -22.71
C GLU A 103 -17.68 -39.63 -21.76
N ILE A 104 -17.76 -39.36 -20.45
CA ILE A 104 -18.25 -40.30 -19.44
C ILE A 104 -19.68 -40.75 -19.76
N SER A 105 -20.54 -39.83 -20.20
CA SER A 105 -21.90 -40.14 -20.63
C SER A 105 -21.93 -41.08 -21.84
N GLY A 106 -21.03 -40.87 -22.82
CA GLY A 106 -20.83 -41.76 -23.96
C GLY A 106 -20.40 -43.17 -23.52
N LEU A 107 -19.34 -43.27 -22.72
CA LEU A 107 -18.84 -44.53 -22.19
C LEU A 107 -19.89 -45.30 -21.38
N ARG A 108 -20.71 -44.60 -20.58
CA ARG A 108 -21.84 -45.22 -19.84
C ARG A 108 -22.88 -45.84 -20.79
N LYS A 109 -23.17 -45.20 -21.91
CA LYS A 109 -24.09 -45.76 -22.93
C LYS A 109 -23.48 -46.98 -23.60
N GLU A 110 -22.20 -46.94 -23.95
CA GLU A 110 -21.49 -48.07 -24.53
C GLU A 110 -21.44 -49.27 -23.56
N LEU A 111 -21.15 -49.03 -22.29
CA LEU A 111 -21.18 -50.04 -21.25
C LEU A 111 -22.57 -50.68 -21.09
N ALA A 112 -23.63 -49.87 -21.07
CA ALA A 112 -25.00 -50.38 -21.00
C ALA A 112 -25.37 -51.24 -22.23
N ASN A 113 -24.87 -50.89 -23.42
CA ASN A 113 -25.04 -51.69 -24.63
C ASN A 113 -24.27 -53.02 -24.57
N ALA A 114 -23.04 -53.01 -24.03
CA ALA A 114 -22.25 -54.21 -23.81
C ALA A 114 -22.87 -55.13 -22.75
N GLU A 115 -23.45 -54.57 -21.69
CA GLU A 115 -24.19 -55.31 -20.66
C GLU A 115 -25.49 -55.94 -21.19
N ASN A 116 -26.10 -55.40 -22.25
CA ASN A 116 -27.23 -56.03 -22.93
C ASN A 116 -26.83 -57.22 -23.84
N GLY A 117 -25.54 -57.47 -24.07
CA GLY A 117 -24.98 -58.59 -24.84
C GLY A 117 -24.63 -59.85 -24.02
N LYS A 118 -25.20 -60.00 -22.80
CA LYS A 118 -24.92 -61.04 -21.78
C LYS A 118 -24.46 -62.42 -22.28
N LYS A 119 -23.14 -62.59 -22.36
CA LYS A 119 -22.42 -63.77 -21.83
C LYS A 119 -20.92 -63.51 -21.65
N GLU A 120 -20.35 -62.53 -22.35
CA GLU A 120 -18.91 -62.21 -22.26
C GLU A 120 -18.60 -60.99 -21.35
N ALA A 121 -19.58 -60.13 -21.07
CA ALA A 121 -19.40 -58.86 -20.35
C ALA A 121 -19.25 -58.96 -18.81
N GLU A 122 -19.69 -60.06 -18.19
CA GLU A 122 -19.65 -60.23 -16.73
C GLU A 122 -18.23 -60.43 -16.18
N VAL A 123 -17.31 -60.94 -17.00
CA VAL A 123 -15.90 -61.15 -16.64
C VAL A 123 -15.12 -59.84 -16.73
N GLY A 124 -15.33 -59.06 -17.80
CA GLY A 124 -14.63 -57.78 -18.01
C GLY A 124 -15.00 -56.71 -16.97
N LYS A 125 -16.25 -56.68 -16.51
CA LYS A 125 -16.69 -55.71 -15.48
C LYS A 125 -15.98 -55.91 -14.14
N LYS A 126 -15.86 -57.16 -13.68
CA LYS A 126 -15.17 -57.49 -12.42
C LYS A 126 -13.67 -57.21 -12.49
N GLU A 127 -13.03 -57.45 -13.63
CA GLU A 127 -11.60 -57.14 -13.80
C GLU A 127 -11.34 -55.63 -13.83
N VAL A 128 -12.22 -54.84 -14.46
CA VAL A 128 -12.08 -53.38 -14.49
C VAL A 128 -12.34 -52.77 -13.11
N GLU A 129 -13.37 -53.23 -12.39
CA GLU A 129 -13.67 -52.81 -11.02
C GLU A 129 -12.50 -53.14 -10.06
N ALA A 130 -11.89 -54.32 -10.19
CA ALA A 130 -10.74 -54.71 -9.37
C ALA A 130 -9.48 -53.88 -9.69
N ARG A 131 -9.24 -53.55 -10.96
CA ARG A 131 -8.10 -52.69 -11.36
C ARG A 131 -8.27 -51.25 -10.90
N LEU A 132 -9.49 -50.72 -10.94
CA LEU A 132 -9.79 -49.38 -10.44
C LEU A 132 -9.59 -49.31 -8.92
N ALA A 133 -10.11 -50.28 -8.17
CA ALA A 133 -9.97 -50.34 -6.72
C ALA A 133 -8.49 -50.46 -6.28
N ASN A 134 -7.69 -51.27 -6.99
CA ASN A 134 -6.26 -51.38 -6.69
C ASN A 134 -5.49 -50.10 -7.04
N ALA A 135 -5.83 -49.43 -8.15
CA ALA A 135 -5.18 -48.17 -8.52
C ALA A 135 -5.51 -47.03 -7.54
N GLU A 136 -6.74 -46.96 -7.05
CA GLU A 136 -7.14 -45.99 -6.01
C GLU A 136 -6.45 -46.28 -4.68
N ALA A 137 -6.38 -47.56 -4.27
CA ALA A 137 -5.71 -47.96 -3.04
C ALA A 137 -4.19 -47.65 -3.10
N ASP A 138 -3.53 -47.94 -4.22
CA ASP A 138 -2.12 -47.61 -4.42
C ASP A 138 -1.87 -46.10 -4.46
N PHE A 139 -2.76 -45.33 -5.09
CA PHE A 139 -2.66 -43.87 -5.12
C PHE A 139 -2.79 -43.27 -3.72
N VAL A 140 -3.76 -43.71 -2.92
CA VAL A 140 -3.94 -43.21 -1.55
C VAL A 140 -2.78 -43.64 -0.64
N ALA A 141 -2.36 -44.89 -0.74
CA ALA A 141 -1.24 -45.40 0.06
C ALA A 141 0.06 -44.65 -0.23
N ASN A 142 0.29 -44.24 -1.48
CA ASN A 142 1.52 -43.58 -1.91
C ASN A 142 1.36 -42.08 -2.18
N PHE A 143 0.23 -41.46 -1.82
CA PHE A 143 -0.04 -40.05 -2.11
C PHE A 143 1.07 -39.14 -1.60
N HIS A 144 1.58 -39.41 -0.41
CA HIS A 144 2.69 -38.68 0.22
C HIS A 144 4.03 -38.80 -0.52
N ASN A 145 4.17 -39.77 -1.43
CA ASN A 145 5.33 -39.96 -2.30
C ASN A 145 5.09 -39.42 -3.73
N THR A 146 3.94 -38.79 -3.99
CA THR A 146 3.65 -38.18 -5.29
C THR A 146 4.13 -36.73 -5.33
N GLU A 147 4.54 -36.27 -6.51
CA GLU A 147 4.86 -34.86 -6.74
C GLU A 147 3.71 -33.93 -6.37
N ALA A 148 2.45 -34.37 -6.52
CA ALA A 148 1.28 -33.60 -6.11
C ALA A 148 1.25 -33.31 -4.60
N TYR A 149 1.66 -34.26 -3.75
CA TYR A 149 1.76 -34.02 -2.31
C TYR A 149 2.97 -33.17 -1.96
N THR A 150 4.12 -33.38 -2.60
CA THR A 150 5.30 -32.53 -2.41
C THR A 150 4.98 -31.08 -2.76
N ASN A 151 4.34 -30.84 -3.91
CA ASN A 151 3.92 -29.51 -4.34
C ASN A 151 2.88 -28.90 -3.40
N PHE A 152 1.92 -29.70 -2.92
CA PHE A 152 0.93 -29.26 -1.92
C PHE A 152 1.59 -28.89 -0.58
N ALA A 153 2.46 -29.73 -0.05
CA ALA A 153 3.14 -29.51 1.22
C ALA A 153 4.09 -28.30 1.15
N ASP A 154 4.85 -28.17 0.06
CA ASP A 154 5.75 -27.04 -0.17
C ASP A 154 4.98 -25.72 -0.33
N TYR A 155 3.85 -25.73 -1.05
CA TYR A 155 2.98 -24.56 -1.17
C TYR A 155 2.47 -24.09 0.20
N PHE A 156 1.89 -24.99 1.00
CA PHE A 156 1.34 -24.61 2.32
C PHE A 156 2.44 -24.23 3.33
N ALA A 157 3.62 -24.85 3.26
CA ALA A 157 4.76 -24.46 4.08
C ALA A 157 5.22 -23.02 3.75
N ARG A 158 5.27 -22.66 2.46
CA ARG A 158 5.62 -21.30 2.03
C ARG A 158 4.53 -20.28 2.41
N VAL A 159 3.25 -20.62 2.31
CA VAL A 159 2.15 -19.77 2.78
C VAL A 159 2.27 -19.50 4.29
N GLY A 160 2.47 -20.54 5.10
CA GLY A 160 2.63 -20.38 6.55
C GLY A 160 3.86 -19.54 6.92
N GLN A 161 4.96 -19.65 6.17
CA GLN A 161 6.14 -18.81 6.35
C GLN A 161 5.85 -17.33 6.04
N GLN A 162 5.04 -17.03 5.01
CA GLN A 162 4.63 -15.67 4.68
C GLN A 162 3.69 -15.04 5.72
N GLU A 163 2.77 -15.82 6.30
CA GLU A 163 1.91 -15.35 7.39
C GLU A 163 2.74 -14.96 8.61
N VAL A 164 3.77 -15.74 8.94
CA VAL A 164 4.70 -15.44 10.04
C VAL A 164 5.52 -14.18 9.78
N LEU A 165 6.04 -14.00 8.55
CA LEU A 165 6.75 -12.76 8.18
C LEU A 165 5.84 -11.53 8.25
N THR A 166 4.59 -11.69 7.86
CA THR A 166 3.58 -10.62 7.94
C THR A 166 3.26 -10.26 9.38
N ALA A 167 3.09 -11.25 10.26
CA ALA A 167 2.88 -11.04 11.68
C ALA A 167 4.07 -10.31 12.33
N LEU A 168 5.30 -10.75 12.05
CA LEU A 168 6.53 -10.11 12.54
C LEU A 168 6.66 -8.66 12.09
N ARG A 169 6.31 -8.36 10.83
CA ARG A 169 6.32 -6.99 10.30
C ARG A 169 5.35 -6.06 11.04
N ASN A 170 4.22 -6.61 11.49
CA ASN A 170 3.20 -5.86 12.20
C ASN A 170 3.55 -5.68 13.69
N ASP A 171 4.14 -6.70 14.32
CA ASP A 171 4.49 -6.69 15.75
C ASP A 171 5.80 -5.93 16.02
N ASP A 172 6.75 -5.93 15.09
CA ASP A 172 8.02 -5.19 15.18
C ASP A 172 8.42 -4.53 13.82
N PRO A 173 7.91 -3.32 13.54
CA PRO A 173 8.13 -2.64 12.26
C PRO A 173 9.57 -2.18 12.01
N GLU A 174 10.40 -2.10 13.06
CA GLU A 174 11.82 -1.68 12.95
C GLU A 174 12.75 -2.87 12.67
N PHE A 175 12.25 -4.11 12.82
CA PHE A 175 13.04 -5.31 12.57
C PHE A 175 13.30 -5.50 11.06
N ASP A 176 14.57 -5.60 10.67
CA ASP A 176 14.96 -5.81 9.27
C ASP A 176 14.65 -7.24 8.82
N LEU A 177 13.53 -7.41 8.13
CA LEU A 177 13.06 -8.69 7.62
C LEU A 177 13.74 -9.14 6.31
N LYS A 178 14.60 -8.31 5.69
CA LYS A 178 15.15 -8.60 4.35
C LYS A 178 15.83 -9.95 4.23
N VAL A 179 16.55 -10.38 5.26
CA VAL A 179 17.24 -11.67 5.28
C VAL A 179 16.24 -12.83 5.34
N LEU A 180 15.15 -12.67 6.07
CA LEU A 180 14.10 -13.68 6.20
C LEU A 180 13.23 -13.73 4.94
N GLU A 181 12.92 -12.59 4.34
CA GLU A 181 12.20 -12.48 3.06
C GLU A 181 12.99 -13.10 1.90
N ALA A 182 14.30 -12.89 1.86
CA ALA A 182 15.17 -13.54 0.86
C ALA A 182 15.27 -15.07 1.06
N ARG A 183 15.11 -15.54 2.30
CA ARG A 183 15.20 -16.98 2.65
C ARG A 183 13.88 -17.72 2.47
N PHE A 184 12.76 -17.02 2.65
CA PHE A 184 11.42 -17.56 2.49
C PHE A 184 10.69 -16.71 1.44
N PRO A 185 11.01 -16.90 0.16
CA PRO A 185 10.30 -16.20 -0.90
C PRO A 185 8.81 -16.61 -0.89
N PRO A 186 7.92 -15.75 -1.42
CA PRO A 186 6.53 -16.13 -1.60
C PRO A 186 6.42 -17.42 -2.43
N PRO A 187 5.38 -18.24 -2.24
CA PRO A 187 5.15 -19.39 -3.10
C PRO A 187 5.02 -18.96 -4.56
N ASP A 188 5.70 -19.70 -5.44
CA ASP A 188 5.60 -19.50 -6.88
C ASP A 188 4.17 -19.83 -7.29
N VAL A 189 3.46 -18.86 -7.84
CA VAL A 189 2.12 -19.07 -8.40
C VAL A 189 2.36 -19.66 -9.79
N GLU A 190 2.45 -20.99 -9.90
CA GLU A 190 2.55 -21.66 -11.21
C GLU A 190 1.25 -21.41 -12.00
N GLY A 191 1.30 -20.32 -12.74
CA GLY A 191 0.37 -19.83 -13.76
C GLY A 191 1.04 -18.81 -14.69
N GLU A 192 2.38 -18.69 -14.62
CA GLU A 192 3.21 -17.99 -15.57
C GLU A 192 4.16 -19.00 -16.24
N GLU A 193 3.68 -19.66 -17.30
CA GLU A 193 4.56 -20.08 -18.38
C GLU A 193 4.54 -18.98 -19.46
N ASP A 194 5.70 -18.34 -19.57
CA ASP A 194 6.27 -17.63 -20.70
C ASP A 194 5.33 -16.83 -21.62
N SER A 195 5.34 -15.50 -21.45
CA SER A 195 5.64 -14.53 -22.52
C SER A 195 5.87 -13.12 -21.98
#